data_AF-A0A7C5LYZ2-F1
#
_entry.id   AF-A0A7C5LYZ2-F1
#
_cell.length_a   1.000
_cell.length_b   1.000
_cell.length_c   1.000
_cell.angle_alpha   90.00
_cell.angle_beta   90.00
_cell.angle_gamma   90.00
#
_symmetry.space_group_name_H-M   'P 1'
#
loop_
_entity.id
_entity.type
_entity.pdbx_description
1 polymer ?
#
loop_
_entity_poly.entity_id
_entity_poly.type
_entity_poly.pdbx_seq_one_letter_code
_entity_poly.pdbx_strand_id
1 'polypeptide(L)'
;MPSRPISQSPRTRPTCCTRSALNAEATYCDDCGKPLVRCMSFEECGGLLDDNGLCHTCVTPHMQIEAGALIEAKVGGAVALPVSITNGSRVGRPLFVTQIWSREGTGDWREERLSWEKLMAGEKRPVTITADRLNHSGVHNIEILVCVATRWRWRQECYAFSTNFALEVEGEAGKAGPVVNIGGESAGHGNTVYISGQAQTERTQKTRQAIDMVLVRAEKEERKLKLRGLDEGLWVPRNAKICWHGFSENQAPMDGPILRQDGILAAGRSRTRAEGGGGDIRLLVQDQQGAVDLEQSRLLSRRHFELYIECDRLVLRVTGRSGLRINGEAYGPDKTLTLNNGDIIEPLTRAPKALALKTRFHSEYGRVSTIEFSRIIS
;
A
#
# COMPACT_ATOMS: atom_id res chain seq x y z
N MET A 1 -1.75 7.39 33.98
CA MET A 1 -0.45 7.84 33.44
C MET A 1 -0.66 8.25 31.99
N PRO A 2 -0.21 9.43 31.55
CA PRO A 2 -0.30 9.80 30.14
C PRO A 2 0.63 8.87 29.34
N SER A 3 0.08 8.23 28.32
CA SER A 3 0.81 7.42 27.35
C SER A 3 1.95 8.25 26.77
N ARG A 4 3.17 7.69 26.75
CA ARG A 4 4.29 8.28 26.02
C ARG A 4 3.84 8.54 24.58
N PRO A 5 4.18 9.70 23.99
CA PRO A 5 3.88 9.93 22.59
C PRO A 5 4.61 8.87 21.79
N ILE A 6 3.84 8.08 21.05
CA ILE A 6 4.35 7.16 20.04
C ILE A 6 5.34 7.94 19.19
N SER A 7 6.58 7.47 19.08
CA SER A 7 7.61 8.14 18.29
C SER A 7 7.10 8.24 16.86
N GLN A 8 6.74 9.45 16.43
CA GLN A 8 6.29 9.67 15.07
C GLN A 8 7.44 9.31 14.14
N SER A 9 7.14 8.54 13.09
CA SER A 9 8.07 8.36 11.99
C SER A 9 8.54 9.75 11.51
N PRO A 10 9.83 9.91 11.18
CA PRO A 10 10.32 11.17 10.64
C PRO A 10 9.49 11.52 9.41
N ARG A 11 8.89 12.72 9.41
CA ARG A 11 8.17 13.23 8.24
C ARG A 11 9.19 13.39 7.12
N THR A 12 9.12 12.50 6.14
CA THR A 12 9.97 12.53 4.94
C THR A 12 9.59 13.68 3.99
N ARG A 13 8.45 14.38 4.21
CA ARG A 13 8.10 15.60 3.48
C ARG A 13 8.34 16.89 4.27
N PRO A 14 8.93 17.91 3.63
CA PRO A 14 9.07 19.26 4.20
C PRO A 14 7.71 19.84 4.62
N THR A 15 7.71 20.61 5.71
CA THR A 15 6.51 21.30 6.26
C THR A 15 5.89 22.28 5.26
N CYS A 16 6.67 22.85 4.34
CA CYS A 16 6.17 23.74 3.28
C CYS A 16 5.14 23.05 2.35
N CYS A 17 5.36 21.80 1.96
CA CYS A 17 4.43 21.07 1.09
C CYS A 17 3.07 20.90 1.76
N THR A 18 3.04 20.59 3.05
CA THR A 18 1.78 20.46 3.82
C THR A 18 1.04 21.79 3.87
N ARG A 19 1.76 22.92 4.00
CA ARG A 19 1.17 24.26 3.99
C ARG A 19 0.56 24.60 2.62
N SER A 20 1.29 24.44 1.52
CA SER A 20 0.73 24.70 0.17
C SER A 20 -0.46 23.79 -0.13
N ALA A 21 -0.46 22.55 0.37
CA ALA A 21 -1.57 21.61 0.17
C ALA A 21 -2.88 22.01 0.89
N LEU A 22 -2.85 22.97 1.83
CA LEU A 22 -4.07 23.55 2.39
C LEU A 22 -4.90 24.26 1.32
N ASN A 23 -4.25 24.79 0.28
CA ASN A 23 -4.96 25.19 -0.93
C ASN A 23 -5.33 23.92 -1.72
N ALA A 24 -6.63 23.64 -1.75
CA ALA A 24 -7.28 22.58 -2.48
C ALA A 24 -6.84 22.48 -3.96
N GLU A 25 -6.58 23.61 -4.60
CA GLU A 25 -6.27 23.72 -6.02
C GLU A 25 -4.77 23.70 -6.32
N ALA A 26 -3.92 23.86 -5.30
CA ALA A 26 -2.47 23.86 -5.48
C ALA A 26 -1.98 22.51 -6.01
N THR A 27 -1.25 22.52 -7.11
CA THR A 27 -0.65 21.33 -7.71
C THR A 27 0.83 21.18 -7.33
N TYR A 28 1.51 22.28 -7.04
CA TYR A 28 2.91 22.35 -6.63
C TYR A 28 3.07 23.11 -5.32
N CYS A 29 4.15 22.85 -4.59
CA CYS A 29 4.52 23.65 -3.43
C CYS A 29 5.14 24.96 -3.87
N ASP A 30 4.64 26.08 -3.33
CA ASP A 30 5.12 27.43 -3.69
C ASP A 30 6.57 27.67 -3.24
N ASP A 31 7.01 27.00 -2.18
CA ASP A 31 8.34 27.20 -1.60
C ASP A 31 9.42 26.31 -2.27
N CYS A 32 9.13 25.03 -2.47
CA CYS A 32 10.12 24.06 -2.95
C CYS A 32 9.87 23.55 -4.38
N GLY A 33 8.79 23.97 -5.03
CA GLY A 33 8.44 23.57 -6.38
C GLY A 33 8.05 22.10 -6.56
N LYS A 34 8.08 21.28 -5.49
CA LYS A 34 7.73 19.86 -5.60
C LYS A 34 6.24 19.65 -5.88
N PRO A 35 5.86 18.64 -6.69
CA PRO A 35 4.48 18.28 -6.90
C PRO A 35 3.80 17.83 -5.59
N LEU A 36 2.58 18.31 -5.36
CA LEU A 36 1.76 17.95 -4.21
C LEU A 36 1.02 16.64 -4.48
N VAL A 37 1.74 15.52 -4.41
CA VAL A 37 1.16 14.19 -4.58
C VAL A 37 0.36 13.82 -3.33
N ARG A 38 -0.95 13.72 -3.48
CA ARG A 38 -1.93 13.55 -2.40
C ARG A 38 -2.25 12.07 -2.15
N CYS A 39 -2.58 11.75 -0.90
CA CYS A 39 -3.13 10.44 -0.53
C CYS A 39 -4.49 10.22 -1.20
N MET A 40 -4.87 8.97 -1.47
CA MET A 40 -6.19 8.65 -2.03
C MET A 40 -7.37 9.17 -1.19
N SER A 41 -7.19 9.35 0.12
CA SER A 41 -8.20 9.91 1.03
C SER A 41 -7.86 11.34 1.49
N PHE A 42 -7.22 12.15 0.63
CA PHE A 42 -6.74 13.49 1.00
C PHE A 42 -7.85 14.38 1.57
N GLU A 43 -9.08 14.28 1.06
CA GLU A 43 -10.25 15.01 1.57
C GLU A 43 -10.51 14.74 3.07
N GLU A 44 -10.19 13.54 3.56
CA GLU A 44 -10.38 13.17 4.97
C GLU A 44 -9.14 13.42 5.83
N CYS A 45 -7.95 13.24 5.26
CA CYS A 45 -6.71 13.21 6.04
C CYS A 45 -5.75 14.38 5.83
N GLY A 46 -5.93 15.18 4.78
CA GLY A 46 -4.97 16.20 4.34
C GLY A 46 -3.56 15.63 4.04
N GLY A 47 -3.44 14.31 3.97
CA GLY A 47 -2.17 13.60 3.93
C GLY A 47 -1.55 13.64 2.55
N LEU A 48 -0.31 14.10 2.50
CA LEU A 48 0.53 13.98 1.32
C LEU A 48 1.27 12.63 1.39
N LEU A 49 1.48 12.00 0.22
CA LEU A 49 2.38 10.85 0.14
C LEU A 49 3.81 11.29 0.42
N ASP A 50 4.78 10.42 0.57
CA ASP A 50 6.19 10.80 0.53
C ASP A 50 6.83 10.40 -0.80
N ASP A 51 8.16 10.48 -0.90
CA ASP A 51 8.87 10.11 -2.13
C ASP A 51 8.82 8.60 -2.40
N ASN A 52 8.48 7.80 -1.38
CA ASN A 52 8.27 6.36 -1.48
C ASN A 52 6.79 6.02 -1.72
N GLY A 53 5.87 6.98 -1.65
CA GLY A 53 4.44 6.77 -1.86
C GLY A 53 3.64 6.43 -0.60
N LEU A 54 4.19 6.63 0.60
CA LEU A 54 3.52 6.35 1.87
C LEU A 54 2.80 7.59 2.42
N CYS A 55 1.54 7.44 2.85
CA CYS A 55 0.83 8.47 3.62
C CYS A 55 1.04 8.24 5.13
N HIS A 56 1.94 9.00 5.75
CA HIS A 56 2.22 8.90 7.20
C HIS A 56 1.04 9.27 8.10
N THR A 57 0.01 9.94 7.57
CA THR A 57 -1.22 10.25 8.30
C THR A 57 -2.17 9.05 8.38
N CYS A 58 -2.32 8.31 7.27
CA CYS A 58 -3.26 7.19 7.18
C CYS A 58 -2.64 5.83 7.49
N VAL A 59 -1.33 5.70 7.36
CA VAL A 59 -0.60 4.45 7.52
C VAL A 59 0.49 4.66 8.54
N THR A 60 0.16 4.34 9.79
CA THR A 60 1.05 4.50 10.94
C THR A 60 0.97 3.25 11.82
N PRO A 61 1.35 2.06 11.32
CA PRO A 61 1.40 0.87 12.15
C PRO A 61 2.52 0.99 13.18
N HIS A 62 2.23 0.56 14.40
CA HIS A 62 3.21 0.42 15.47
C HIS A 62 3.16 -0.99 16.03
N MET A 63 4.31 -1.51 16.43
CA MET A 63 4.41 -2.80 17.08
C MET A 63 5.12 -2.64 18.42
N GLN A 64 4.65 -3.38 19.43
CA GLN A 64 5.26 -3.42 20.74
C GLN A 64 5.26 -4.85 21.29
N ILE A 65 6.35 -5.26 21.91
CA ILE A 65 6.37 -6.45 22.77
C ILE A 65 5.70 -6.09 24.08
N GLU A 66 4.78 -6.92 24.55
CA GLU A 66 4.04 -6.65 25.77
C GLU A 66 4.94 -6.74 27.03
N ALA A 67 4.55 -6.03 28.08
CA ALA A 67 5.25 -6.14 29.36
C ALA A 67 5.05 -7.55 29.95
N GLY A 68 6.09 -8.10 30.59
CA GLY A 68 6.08 -9.46 31.10
C GLY A 68 6.43 -10.53 30.07
N ALA A 69 6.69 -10.15 28.82
CA ALA A 69 7.18 -11.05 27.77
C ALA A 69 8.52 -11.65 28.16
N LEU A 70 8.70 -12.94 27.87
CA LEU A 70 9.98 -13.62 28.02
C LEU A 70 10.89 -13.22 26.86
N ILE A 71 12.12 -12.79 27.19
CA ILE A 71 13.12 -12.33 26.22
C ILE A 71 14.41 -13.15 26.25
N GLU A 72 14.41 -14.23 27.03
CA GLU A 72 15.48 -15.21 27.10
C GLU A 72 14.89 -16.60 26.92
N ALA A 73 15.64 -17.48 26.25
CA ALA A 73 15.27 -18.88 26.05
C ALA A 73 16.47 -19.82 26.21
N LYS A 74 16.21 -21.12 26.38
CA LYS A 74 17.25 -22.16 26.39
C LYS A 74 17.35 -22.82 25.02
N VAL A 75 18.54 -23.33 24.70
CA VAL A 75 18.74 -24.17 23.51
C VAL A 75 17.74 -25.33 23.48
N GLY A 76 17.13 -25.57 22.31
CA GLY A 76 16.09 -26.58 22.11
C GLY A 76 14.68 -26.14 22.53
N GLY A 77 14.54 -24.93 23.10
CA GLY A 77 13.26 -24.35 23.48
C GLY A 77 12.50 -23.71 22.32
N ALA A 78 11.27 -23.27 22.63
CA ALA A 78 10.45 -22.44 21.77
C ALA A 78 9.95 -21.22 22.56
N VAL A 79 9.89 -20.06 21.92
CA VAL A 79 9.39 -18.82 22.54
C VAL A 79 8.14 -18.36 21.83
N ALA A 80 7.11 -18.02 22.61
CA ALA A 80 5.96 -17.28 22.13
C ALA A 80 6.10 -15.83 22.60
N LEU A 81 6.40 -14.92 21.67
CA LEU A 81 6.49 -13.49 21.93
C LEU A 81 5.09 -12.86 21.83
N PRO A 82 4.49 -12.40 22.94
CA PRO A 82 3.27 -11.61 22.90
C PRO A 82 3.60 -10.22 22.35
N VAL A 83 3.10 -9.93 21.16
CA VAL A 83 3.23 -8.61 20.53
C VAL A 83 1.86 -7.98 20.37
N SER A 84 1.85 -6.66 20.24
CA SER A 84 0.64 -5.91 19.96
C SER A 84 0.88 -4.97 18.81
N ILE A 85 -0.10 -4.90 17.91
CA ILE A 85 -0.10 -3.99 16.77
C ILE A 85 -1.09 -2.87 17.08
N THR A 86 -0.65 -1.64 16.87
CA THR A 86 -1.45 -0.42 17.08
C THR A 86 -1.54 0.37 15.77
N ASN A 87 -2.73 0.89 15.49
CA ASN A 87 -2.91 1.87 14.41
C ASN A 87 -2.75 3.28 14.99
N GLY A 88 -1.56 3.88 14.82
CA GLY A 88 -1.24 5.22 15.30
C GLY A 88 -1.80 6.36 14.45
N SER A 89 -2.62 6.05 13.44
CA SER A 89 -3.28 7.05 12.59
C SER A 89 -4.06 8.05 13.45
N ARG A 90 -3.89 9.34 13.15
CA ARG A 90 -4.64 10.44 13.80
C ARG A 90 -5.99 10.69 13.15
N VAL A 91 -6.25 10.05 12.01
CA VAL A 91 -7.53 10.10 11.32
C VAL A 91 -8.28 8.81 11.58
N GLY A 92 -9.61 8.86 11.68
CA GLY A 92 -10.49 7.73 12.04
C GLY A 92 -10.52 6.56 11.03
N ARG A 93 -9.53 6.44 10.15
CA ARG A 93 -9.45 5.41 9.12
C ARG A 93 -8.84 4.11 9.70
N PRO A 94 -9.43 2.94 9.39
CA PRO A 94 -8.88 1.67 9.81
C PRO A 94 -7.64 1.29 8.99
N LEU A 95 -6.75 0.53 9.62
CA LEU A 95 -5.78 -0.31 8.97
C LEU A 95 -6.30 -1.74 8.92
N PHE A 96 -6.04 -2.42 7.81
CA PHE A 96 -6.33 -3.84 7.64
C PHE A 96 -4.99 -4.58 7.68
N VAL A 97 -4.71 -5.29 8.76
CA VAL A 97 -3.55 -6.18 8.87
C VAL A 97 -3.91 -7.46 8.15
N THR A 98 -3.36 -7.65 6.96
CA THR A 98 -3.76 -8.75 6.08
C THR A 98 -2.96 -10.01 6.36
N GLN A 99 -1.67 -9.87 6.66
CA GLN A 99 -0.75 -10.99 6.88
C GLN A 99 0.39 -10.58 7.81
N ILE A 100 0.90 -11.54 8.57
CA ILE A 100 2.10 -11.41 9.39
C ILE A 100 2.96 -12.64 9.15
N TRP A 101 4.26 -12.43 9.00
CA TRP A 101 5.23 -13.50 8.97
C TRP A 101 6.33 -13.25 9.98
N SER A 102 6.96 -14.31 10.44
CA SER A 102 8.19 -14.25 11.19
C SER A 102 9.22 -15.21 10.61
N ARG A 103 10.50 -14.92 10.86
CA ARG A 103 11.60 -15.85 10.61
C ARG A 103 12.72 -15.61 11.59
N GLU A 104 13.56 -16.62 11.73
CA GLU A 104 14.77 -16.57 12.53
C GLU A 104 15.99 -16.47 11.60
N GLY A 105 16.78 -15.40 11.75
CA GLY A 105 17.98 -15.17 10.94
C GLY A 105 17.71 -15.19 9.44
N THR A 106 18.32 -16.14 8.73
CA THR A 106 18.18 -16.32 7.27
C THR A 106 17.21 -17.46 6.89
N GLY A 107 16.48 -18.00 7.87
CA GLY A 107 15.50 -19.05 7.64
C GLY A 107 14.30 -18.62 6.79
N ASP A 108 13.43 -19.60 6.52
CA ASP A 108 12.21 -19.39 5.75
C ASP A 108 11.17 -18.59 6.53
N TRP A 109 10.37 -17.81 5.81
CA TRP A 109 9.24 -17.09 6.38
C TRP A 109 8.14 -18.06 6.80
N ARG A 110 7.70 -17.94 8.06
CA ARG A 110 6.52 -18.65 8.57
C ARG A 110 5.37 -17.65 8.74
N GLU A 111 4.21 -17.98 8.20
CA GLU A 111 3.00 -17.18 8.40
C GLU A 111 2.47 -17.35 9.83
N GLU A 112 2.19 -16.23 10.48
CA GLU A 112 1.64 -16.18 11.82
C GLU A 112 0.12 -16.12 11.77
N ARG A 113 -0.54 -16.81 12.70
CA ARG A 113 -2.00 -16.88 12.71
C ARG A 113 -2.60 -15.56 13.17
N LEU A 114 -3.39 -14.94 12.31
CA LEU A 114 -4.24 -13.79 12.61
C LEU A 114 -5.68 -14.22 12.92
N SER A 115 -6.21 -13.81 14.06
CA SER A 115 -7.64 -13.99 14.41
C SER A 115 -8.51 -12.77 14.07
N TRP A 116 -7.89 -11.72 13.55
CA TRP A 116 -8.52 -10.45 13.21
C TRP A 116 -7.77 -9.78 12.04
N GLU A 117 -8.48 -8.95 11.28
CA GLU A 117 -7.90 -8.19 10.14
C GLU A 117 -7.98 -6.67 10.37
N LYS A 118 -9.05 -6.18 10.98
CA LYS A 118 -9.34 -4.73 11.06
C LYS A 118 -8.84 -4.12 12.38
N LEU A 119 -8.15 -2.99 12.28
CA LEU A 119 -7.64 -2.19 13.39
C LEU A 119 -8.03 -0.72 13.24
N MET A 120 -8.96 -0.24 14.07
CA MET A 120 -9.40 1.16 14.07
C MET A 120 -8.29 2.10 14.55
N ALA A 121 -8.40 3.39 14.22
CA ALA A 121 -7.44 4.39 14.67
C ALA A 121 -7.38 4.45 16.21
N GLY A 122 -6.18 4.41 16.78
CA GLY A 122 -5.92 4.34 18.22
C GLY A 122 -6.17 2.96 18.85
N GLU A 123 -6.71 1.99 18.10
CA GLU A 123 -6.92 0.63 18.59
C GLU A 123 -5.59 -0.13 18.62
N LYS A 124 -5.48 -1.02 19.62
CA LYS A 124 -4.37 -1.94 19.82
C LYS A 124 -4.93 -3.36 19.89
N ARG A 125 -4.30 -4.31 19.21
CA ARG A 125 -4.68 -5.73 19.24
C ARG A 125 -3.48 -6.67 19.40
N PRO A 126 -3.63 -7.76 20.16
CA PRO A 126 -2.56 -8.72 20.38
C PRO A 126 -2.37 -9.65 19.19
N VAL A 127 -1.13 -10.10 19.01
CA VAL A 127 -0.67 -11.16 18.11
C VAL A 127 0.41 -11.94 18.85
N THR A 128 0.51 -13.24 18.59
CA THR A 128 1.62 -14.04 19.12
C THR A 128 2.58 -14.35 17.97
N ILE A 129 3.86 -14.06 18.17
CA ILE A 129 4.93 -14.48 17.25
C ILE A 129 5.64 -15.65 17.88
N THR A 130 5.69 -16.78 17.18
CA THR A 130 6.39 -17.95 17.70
C THR A 130 7.85 -17.96 17.19
N ALA A 131 8.78 -18.52 17.95
CA ALA A 131 10.12 -18.84 17.50
C ALA A 131 10.39 -20.28 17.94
N ASP A 132 10.54 -21.19 16.98
CA ASP A 132 10.64 -22.63 17.23
C ASP A 132 12.06 -23.10 16.94
N ARG A 133 12.56 -24.05 17.76
CA ARG A 133 13.84 -24.75 17.54
C ARG A 133 15.05 -23.82 17.56
N LEU A 134 15.24 -23.13 18.68
CA LEU A 134 16.45 -22.35 18.96
C LEU A 134 17.64 -23.31 19.16
N ASN A 135 18.32 -23.66 18.07
CA ASN A 135 19.22 -24.84 18.03
C ASN A 135 20.64 -24.58 18.59
N HIS A 136 21.02 -23.32 18.77
CA HIS A 136 22.31 -22.93 19.31
C HIS A 136 22.14 -21.84 20.36
N SER A 137 23.17 -21.63 21.17
CA SER A 137 23.22 -20.51 22.10
C SER A 137 23.64 -19.22 21.39
N GLY A 138 23.37 -18.08 22.01
CA GLY A 138 23.74 -16.75 21.51
C GLY A 138 22.53 -15.92 21.13
N VAL A 139 22.76 -14.88 20.32
CA VAL A 139 21.69 -13.95 19.92
C VAL A 139 20.99 -14.45 18.67
N HIS A 140 19.68 -14.65 18.77
CA HIS A 140 18.79 -15.01 17.68
C HIS A 140 18.01 -13.78 17.23
N ASN A 141 18.15 -13.42 15.95
CA ASN A 141 17.39 -12.32 15.38
C ASN A 141 16.08 -12.85 14.81
N ILE A 142 14.97 -12.45 15.43
CA ILE A 142 13.63 -12.72 14.95
C ILE A 142 13.21 -11.51 14.10
N GLU A 143 13.09 -11.73 12.81
CA GLU A 143 12.55 -10.74 11.88
C GLU A 143 11.05 -10.96 11.73
N ILE A 144 10.29 -9.87 11.83
CA ILE A 144 8.83 -9.86 11.71
C ILE A 144 8.45 -8.96 10.55
N LEU A 145 7.61 -9.49 9.66
CA LEU A 145 7.04 -8.77 8.52
C LEU A 145 5.53 -8.63 8.72
N VAL A 146 5.01 -7.41 8.64
CA VAL A 146 3.59 -7.10 8.77
C VAL A 146 3.11 -6.47 7.48
N CYS A 147 2.12 -7.08 6.85
CA CYS A 147 1.44 -6.50 5.70
C CYS A 147 0.14 -5.81 6.12
N VAL A 148 0.00 -4.57 5.67
CA VAL A 148 -1.14 -3.73 5.98
C VAL A 148 -1.73 -3.14 4.71
N ALA A 149 -3.05 -2.98 4.72
CA ALA A 149 -3.78 -2.26 3.70
C ALA A 149 -4.56 -1.10 4.31
N THR A 150 -4.67 -0.02 3.55
CA THR A 150 -5.62 1.07 3.80
C THR A 150 -6.60 1.10 2.64
N ARG A 151 -7.90 1.30 2.92
CA ARG A 151 -8.99 1.24 1.91
C ARG A 151 -9.80 2.52 1.92
N TRP A 152 -10.01 3.13 0.76
CA TRP A 152 -10.86 4.32 0.61
C TRP A 152 -11.75 4.18 -0.62
N ARG A 153 -13.07 4.21 -0.42
CA ARG A 153 -14.06 3.86 -1.45
C ARG A 153 -13.73 2.48 -2.04
N TRP A 154 -13.55 2.37 -3.35
CA TRP A 154 -13.19 1.13 -4.06
C TRP A 154 -11.67 0.91 -4.17
N ARG A 155 -10.86 1.79 -3.59
CA ARG A 155 -9.40 1.79 -3.74
C ARG A 155 -8.70 1.21 -2.53
N GLN A 156 -7.53 0.61 -2.74
CA GLN A 156 -6.72 -0.01 -1.71
C GLN A 156 -5.24 0.26 -1.93
N GLU A 157 -4.53 0.74 -0.91
CA GLU A 157 -3.07 0.79 -0.91
C GLU A 157 -2.53 -0.25 0.08
N CYS A 158 -1.61 -1.09 -0.37
CA CYS A 158 -0.97 -2.15 0.41
C CYS A 158 0.50 -1.79 0.69
N TYR A 159 0.97 -2.18 1.87
CA TYR A 159 2.33 -1.94 2.35
C TYR A 159 2.82 -3.13 3.17
N ALA A 160 4.14 -3.30 3.24
CA ALA A 160 4.79 -4.23 4.14
C ALA A 160 5.76 -3.47 5.03
N PHE A 161 5.80 -3.82 6.31
CA PHE A 161 6.71 -3.25 7.29
C PHE A 161 7.48 -4.36 7.98
N SER A 162 8.79 -4.21 8.09
CA SER A 162 9.63 -5.14 8.84
C SER A 162 10.20 -4.50 10.09
N THR A 163 10.52 -5.37 11.04
CA THR A 163 11.17 -5.03 12.29
C THR A 163 11.90 -6.25 12.82
N ASN A 164 12.90 -6.03 13.65
CA ASN A 164 13.77 -7.08 14.16
C ASN A 164 13.80 -7.02 15.68
N PHE A 165 13.78 -8.19 16.29
CA PHE A 165 13.97 -8.36 17.72
C PHE A 165 15.11 -9.35 17.98
N ALA A 166 16.05 -8.94 18.82
CA ALA A 166 17.14 -9.80 19.26
C ALA A 166 16.71 -10.55 20.53
N LEU A 167 16.65 -11.87 20.43
CA LEU A 167 16.36 -12.80 21.53
C LEU A 167 17.68 -13.44 21.99
N GLU A 168 18.00 -13.41 23.28
CA GLU A 168 19.18 -14.07 23.81
C GLU A 168 18.85 -15.52 24.20
N VAL A 169 19.67 -16.47 23.74
CA VAL A 169 19.50 -17.90 24.00
C VAL A 169 20.68 -18.43 24.80
N GLU A 170 20.39 -18.89 26.01
CA GLU A 170 21.38 -19.46 26.91
C GLU A 170 21.77 -20.88 26.47
N GLY A 171 23.08 -21.15 26.41
CA GLY A 171 23.63 -22.48 26.16
C GLY A 171 23.56 -23.39 27.38
N GLU A 172 23.36 -24.69 27.17
CA GLU A 172 23.23 -25.65 28.28
C GLU A 172 24.53 -25.83 29.09
N ALA A 173 24.38 -25.98 30.40
CA ALA A 173 24.97 -27.13 31.10
C ALA A 173 23.82 -28.05 31.57
N GLY A 174 23.38 -28.97 30.71
CA GLY A 174 22.66 -30.19 31.11
C GLY A 174 21.14 -30.21 30.88
N LYS A 175 20.73 -31.02 29.90
CA LYS A 175 19.40 -31.62 29.62
C LYS A 175 18.22 -30.92 30.32
N ALA A 176 17.80 -29.78 29.81
CA ALA A 176 16.50 -29.18 30.14
C ALA A 176 15.49 -29.52 29.03
N GLY A 177 14.38 -30.16 29.40
CA GLY A 177 13.26 -30.43 28.48
C GLY A 177 12.60 -29.16 27.94
N PRO A 178 11.68 -29.28 26.96
CA PRO A 178 11.07 -28.13 26.31
C PRO A 178 10.30 -27.26 27.32
N VAL A 179 10.72 -25.99 27.45
CA VAL A 179 10.01 -25.00 28.25
C VAL A 179 9.10 -24.21 27.31
N VAL A 180 7.80 -24.45 27.37
CA VAL A 180 6.78 -23.64 26.67
C VAL A 180 6.03 -22.83 27.73
N ASN A 181 6.41 -21.55 27.88
CA ASN A 181 5.78 -20.65 28.84
C ASN A 181 5.01 -19.55 28.11
N ILE A 182 3.68 -19.62 28.20
CA ILE A 182 2.76 -18.61 27.66
C ILE A 182 2.56 -17.55 28.75
N GLY A 183 3.22 -16.39 28.59
CA GLY A 183 3.02 -15.23 29.45
C GLY A 183 2.18 -14.18 28.75
N GLY A 184 0.89 -14.08 29.10
CA GLY A 184 0.01 -13.03 28.62
C GLY A 184 -1.28 -13.00 29.44
N GLU A 185 -1.36 -12.13 30.44
CA GLU A 185 -2.64 -11.76 31.06
C GLU A 185 -3.35 -10.78 30.11
N SER A 186 -4.07 -11.32 29.12
CA SER A 186 -5.04 -10.53 28.36
C SER A 186 -6.40 -11.22 28.40
N ALA A 187 -7.36 -10.49 28.96
CA ALA A 187 -8.70 -10.92 29.28
C ALA A 187 -9.46 -11.42 28.04
N GLY A 188 -10.04 -12.62 28.19
CA GLY A 188 -11.15 -13.11 27.37
C GLY A 188 -10.74 -13.60 25.99
N HIS A 189 -10.23 -14.84 25.90
CA HIS A 189 -10.68 -15.90 24.98
C HIS A 189 -9.71 -17.11 25.06
N GLY A 190 -10.15 -18.19 25.71
CA GLY A 190 -9.70 -19.58 25.50
C GLY A 190 -8.25 -19.94 25.80
N ASN A 191 -7.90 -20.10 27.09
CA ASN A 191 -6.68 -20.82 27.49
C ASN A 191 -6.91 -22.34 27.41
N THR A 192 -5.99 -23.08 26.78
CA THR A 192 -5.84 -24.54 26.97
C THR A 192 -4.35 -24.92 26.83
N VAL A 193 -3.94 -25.98 27.53
CA VAL A 193 -2.81 -26.00 28.48
C VAL A 193 -1.91 -27.27 28.35
N TYR A 194 -0.65 -27.14 28.83
CA TYR A 194 0.37 -28.13 29.31
C TYR A 194 1.09 -29.09 28.33
N ILE A 195 2.42 -29.23 28.49
CA ILE A 195 3.12 -30.45 28.97
C ILE A 195 4.39 -30.04 29.74
N SER A 196 4.55 -30.66 30.91
CA SER A 196 5.62 -30.47 31.92
C SER A 196 6.85 -31.34 31.66
N GLY A 197 8.03 -30.75 31.83
CA GLY A 197 9.27 -31.47 32.15
C GLY A 197 10.01 -30.69 33.23
N GLN A 198 10.28 -31.34 34.37
CA GLN A 198 10.90 -30.75 35.56
C GLN A 198 12.17 -29.97 35.24
N ALA A 199 12.24 -28.69 35.62
CA ALA A 199 13.51 -28.00 35.85
C ALA A 199 13.31 -26.77 36.76
N GLN A 200 14.34 -26.52 37.57
CA GLN A 200 14.44 -25.58 38.67
C GLN A 200 14.03 -24.14 38.33
N THR A 201 13.52 -23.45 39.36
CA THR A 201 13.30 -22.00 39.42
C THR A 201 14.61 -21.23 39.19
N GLU A 202 14.96 -21.00 37.93
CA GLU A 202 15.97 -20.03 37.52
C GLU A 202 15.30 -18.89 36.75
N ARG A 203 15.80 -17.68 37.01
CA ARG A 203 15.20 -16.40 36.61
C ARG A 203 15.20 -16.26 35.08
N THR A 204 14.11 -16.64 34.43
CA THR A 204 13.86 -16.20 33.07
C THR A 204 13.66 -14.68 33.05
N GLN A 205 14.49 -13.95 32.31
CA GLN A 205 14.35 -12.50 32.20
C GLN A 205 13.06 -12.15 31.44
N LYS A 206 12.21 -11.37 32.12
CA LYS A 206 10.97 -10.82 31.57
C LYS A 206 11.11 -9.33 31.34
N THR A 207 10.47 -8.82 30.30
CA THR A 207 10.37 -7.37 30.08
C THR A 207 9.62 -6.73 31.25
N ARG A 208 10.20 -5.69 31.85
CA ARG A 208 9.52 -4.90 32.90
C ARG A 208 8.55 -3.88 32.33
N GLN A 209 8.79 -3.45 31.09
CA GLN A 209 7.99 -2.48 30.35
C GLN A 209 7.82 -3.01 28.92
N ALA A 210 6.78 -2.53 28.23
CA ALA A 210 6.61 -2.82 26.82
C ALA A 210 7.82 -2.31 26.03
N ILE A 211 8.27 -3.09 25.05
CA ILE A 211 9.39 -2.71 24.17
C ILE A 211 8.79 -2.21 22.86
N ASP A 212 9.04 -0.95 22.53
CA ASP A 212 8.66 -0.37 21.25
C ASP A 212 9.51 -0.98 20.12
N MET A 213 8.84 -1.53 19.11
CA MET A 213 9.48 -2.07 17.92
C MET A 213 9.29 -1.10 16.76
N VAL A 214 10.40 -0.55 16.26
CA VAL A 214 10.38 0.35 15.11
C VAL A 214 10.06 -0.46 13.86
N LEU A 215 8.92 -0.16 13.26
CA LEU A 215 8.53 -0.70 11.96
C LEU A 215 9.11 0.17 10.85
N VAL A 216 9.86 -0.45 9.94
CA VAL A 216 10.43 0.19 8.76
C VAL A 216 9.75 -0.39 7.53
N ARG A 217 9.40 0.45 6.56
CA ARG A 217 8.76 -0.03 5.33
C ARG A 217 9.71 -0.95 4.55
N ALA A 218 9.22 -2.13 4.18
CA ALA A 218 9.98 -3.19 3.53
C ALA A 218 9.66 -3.26 2.02
N GLU A 219 10.04 -2.24 1.25
CA GLU A 219 9.71 -2.12 -0.18
C GLU A 219 10.15 -3.31 -1.03
N LYS A 220 11.27 -3.96 -0.68
CA LYS A 220 11.74 -5.16 -1.36
C LYS A 220 10.76 -6.33 -1.18
N GLU A 221 10.24 -6.49 0.03
CA GLU A 221 9.26 -7.55 0.34
C GLU A 221 7.88 -7.21 -0.25
N GLU A 222 7.49 -5.93 -0.29
CA GLU A 222 6.26 -5.50 -0.99
C GLU A 222 6.22 -5.97 -2.46
N ARG A 223 7.36 -5.92 -3.15
CA ARG A 223 7.48 -6.38 -4.54
C ARG A 223 7.49 -7.89 -4.66
N LYS A 224 8.26 -8.59 -3.80
CA LYS A 224 8.31 -10.05 -3.79
C LYS A 224 6.94 -10.67 -3.54
N LEU A 225 6.17 -10.09 -2.63
CA LEU A 225 4.80 -10.52 -2.30
C LEU A 225 3.76 -10.00 -3.30
N LYS A 226 4.18 -9.30 -4.37
CA LYS A 226 3.29 -8.68 -5.37
C LYS A 226 2.20 -7.80 -4.74
N LEU A 227 2.49 -7.17 -3.60
CA LEU A 227 1.59 -6.20 -2.96
C LEU A 227 1.62 -4.86 -3.70
N ARG A 228 2.78 -4.53 -4.27
CA ARG A 228 2.99 -3.31 -5.06
C ARG A 228 3.82 -3.61 -6.31
N GLY A 229 3.64 -2.79 -7.33
CA GLY A 229 4.29 -2.95 -8.63
C GLY A 229 3.63 -4.01 -9.51
N LEU A 230 4.12 -4.09 -10.74
CA LEU A 230 3.73 -5.01 -11.79
C LEU A 230 4.60 -6.28 -11.74
N ASP A 231 4.23 -7.25 -12.57
CA ASP A 231 5.12 -8.38 -12.85
C ASP A 231 6.43 -7.90 -13.48
N GLU A 232 7.48 -8.74 -13.44
CA GLU A 232 8.85 -8.42 -13.92
C GLU A 232 9.60 -7.34 -13.13
N GLY A 233 9.05 -6.92 -11.98
CA GLY A 233 9.70 -5.96 -11.10
C GLY A 233 9.59 -4.52 -11.59
N LEU A 234 8.67 -4.24 -12.53
CA LEU A 234 8.29 -2.88 -12.90
C LEU A 234 7.39 -2.25 -11.84
N TRP A 235 7.49 -0.95 -11.59
CA TRP A 235 6.54 -0.25 -10.71
C TRP A 235 6.30 1.19 -11.17
N VAL A 236 5.06 1.63 -11.01
CA VAL A 236 4.56 2.94 -11.44
C VAL A 236 4.36 3.82 -10.20
N PRO A 237 5.34 4.63 -9.80
CA PRO A 237 5.19 5.49 -8.63
C PRO A 237 4.15 6.57 -8.90
N ARG A 238 3.48 7.03 -7.84
CA ARG A 238 2.44 8.08 -7.90
C ARG A 238 2.87 9.41 -8.53
N ASN A 239 4.17 9.67 -8.57
CA ASN A 239 4.76 10.86 -9.19
C ASN A 239 5.23 10.64 -10.63
N ALA A 240 4.95 9.48 -11.25
CA ALA A 240 5.26 9.24 -12.65
C ALA A 240 4.59 10.29 -13.54
N LYS A 241 5.34 10.80 -14.51
CA LYS A 241 4.85 11.78 -15.47
C LYS A 241 3.91 11.09 -16.47
N ILE A 242 2.72 11.63 -16.69
CA ILE A 242 1.85 11.19 -17.77
C ILE A 242 1.99 12.17 -18.94
N CYS A 243 2.26 11.64 -20.13
CA CYS A 243 2.39 12.39 -21.37
C CYS A 243 1.25 12.02 -22.33
N TRP A 244 0.69 13.02 -23.00
CA TRP A 244 -0.46 12.84 -23.89
C TRP A 244 -0.09 13.15 -25.34
N HIS A 245 -0.28 12.18 -26.24
CA HIS A 245 0.04 12.32 -27.66
C HIS A 245 -1.18 12.09 -28.54
N GLY A 246 -1.34 12.91 -29.58
CA GLY A 246 -2.47 12.84 -30.52
C GLY A 246 -3.78 13.43 -30.00
N PHE A 247 -3.75 14.16 -28.89
CA PHE A 247 -4.91 14.91 -28.38
C PHE A 247 -4.87 16.35 -28.89
N SER A 248 -6.03 16.90 -29.27
CA SER A 248 -6.13 18.33 -29.58
C SER A 248 -6.00 19.18 -28.32
N GLU A 249 -5.80 20.49 -28.51
CA GLU A 249 -5.75 21.46 -27.42
C GLU A 249 -6.98 21.30 -26.49
N ASN A 250 -6.75 21.34 -25.18
CA ASN A 250 -7.76 21.19 -24.13
C ASN A 250 -8.49 19.83 -24.07
N GLN A 251 -8.12 18.82 -24.88
CA GLN A 251 -8.71 17.47 -24.79
C GLN A 251 -8.02 16.57 -23.76
N ALA A 252 -6.83 16.92 -23.29
CA ALA A 252 -6.09 16.20 -22.27
C ALA A 252 -5.49 17.20 -21.27
N PRO A 253 -5.19 16.79 -20.02
CA PRO A 253 -4.50 17.66 -19.09
C PRO A 253 -3.06 17.91 -19.56
N MET A 254 -2.41 18.92 -18.99
CA MET A 254 -0.98 19.14 -19.21
C MET A 254 -0.17 17.92 -18.78
N ASP A 255 0.93 17.67 -19.48
CA ASP A 255 1.86 16.60 -19.15
C ASP A 255 2.39 16.76 -17.71
N GLY A 256 2.36 15.67 -16.94
CA GLY A 256 2.70 15.71 -15.52
C GLY A 256 2.12 14.55 -14.73
N PRO A 257 2.44 14.45 -13.43
CA PRO A 257 1.83 13.48 -12.54
C PRO A 257 0.34 13.77 -12.31
N ILE A 258 -0.39 12.79 -11.77
CA ILE A 258 -1.78 12.98 -11.36
C ILE A 258 -1.83 13.79 -10.05
N LEU A 259 -2.16 15.07 -10.14
CA LEU A 259 -2.17 16.01 -8.99
C LEU A 259 -3.56 16.38 -8.50
N ARG A 260 -4.60 15.71 -9.01
CA ARG A 260 -5.99 15.84 -8.53
C ARG A 260 -6.08 15.43 -7.06
N GLN A 261 -7.06 15.98 -6.35
CA GLN A 261 -7.26 15.69 -4.91
C GLN A 261 -7.52 14.21 -4.61
N ASP A 262 -8.31 13.56 -5.45
CA ASP A 262 -8.59 12.13 -5.40
C ASP A 262 -7.51 11.27 -6.09
N GLY A 263 -6.56 11.91 -6.79
CA GLY A 263 -5.55 11.21 -7.58
C GLY A 263 -6.14 10.38 -8.73
N ILE A 264 -7.26 10.82 -9.31
CA ILE A 264 -7.96 10.14 -10.42
C ILE A 264 -8.08 11.09 -11.62
N LEU A 265 -7.85 10.57 -12.82
CA LEU A 265 -8.19 11.21 -14.08
C LEU A 265 -9.43 10.54 -14.69
N ALA A 266 -10.43 11.34 -15.02
CA ALA A 266 -11.67 10.89 -15.64
C ALA A 266 -11.61 11.05 -17.16
N ALA A 267 -11.79 9.97 -17.91
CA ALA A 267 -11.83 9.97 -19.37
C ALA A 267 -13.25 9.72 -19.89
N GLY A 268 -13.69 10.43 -20.93
CA GLY A 268 -14.99 10.24 -21.56
C GLY A 268 -15.38 11.40 -22.47
N ARG A 269 -16.63 11.48 -22.91
CA ARG A 269 -17.05 12.52 -23.86
C ARG A 269 -17.27 13.91 -23.27
N SER A 270 -17.25 14.06 -21.95
CA SER A 270 -17.49 15.38 -21.33
C SER A 270 -16.38 16.37 -21.69
N ARG A 271 -16.71 17.65 -21.71
CA ARG A 271 -15.71 18.73 -21.70
C ARG A 271 -14.72 18.53 -20.56
N THR A 272 -13.46 18.92 -20.80
CA THR A 272 -12.45 18.88 -19.76
C THR A 272 -12.67 19.99 -18.73
N ARG A 273 -12.05 19.88 -17.56
CA ARG A 273 -12.11 20.92 -16.52
C ARG A 273 -11.53 22.26 -16.98
N ALA A 274 -10.54 22.24 -17.86
CA ALA A 274 -10.01 23.45 -18.49
C ALA A 274 -11.09 24.19 -19.31
N GLU A 275 -12.06 23.45 -19.86
CA GLU A 275 -13.22 23.98 -20.58
C GLU A 275 -14.48 24.14 -19.70
N GLY A 276 -14.34 24.14 -18.36
CA GLY A 276 -15.46 24.23 -17.42
C GLY A 276 -16.31 22.97 -17.28
N GLY A 277 -15.83 21.82 -17.78
CA GLY A 277 -16.49 20.52 -17.67
C GLY A 277 -16.05 19.70 -16.44
N GLY A 278 -16.52 18.45 -16.38
CA GLY A 278 -16.25 17.52 -15.26
C GLY A 278 -15.22 16.42 -15.54
N GLY A 279 -14.69 16.33 -16.77
CA GLY A 279 -13.70 15.33 -17.17
C GLY A 279 -12.27 15.86 -17.18
N ASP A 280 -11.30 14.98 -17.29
CA ASP A 280 -9.88 15.32 -17.48
C ASP A 280 -9.44 15.06 -18.91
N ILE A 281 -9.88 13.94 -19.48
CA ILE A 281 -9.50 13.48 -20.81
C ILE A 281 -10.78 13.38 -21.65
N ARG A 282 -10.87 14.21 -22.67
CA ARG A 282 -12.01 14.27 -23.58
C ARG A 282 -11.78 13.33 -24.76
N LEU A 283 -12.65 12.34 -24.85
CA LEU A 283 -12.67 11.32 -25.88
C LEU A 283 -13.80 11.62 -26.85
N LEU A 284 -13.45 11.91 -28.10
CA LEU A 284 -14.36 12.13 -29.22
C LEU A 284 -13.86 11.31 -30.40
N VAL A 285 -14.75 10.64 -31.12
CA VAL A 285 -14.40 9.94 -32.36
C VAL A 285 -14.20 10.96 -33.46
N GLN A 286 -13.20 10.72 -34.30
CA GLN A 286 -12.95 11.51 -35.50
C GLN A 286 -13.26 10.66 -36.74
N ASP A 287 -13.82 11.29 -37.76
CA ASP A 287 -13.96 10.69 -39.08
C ASP A 287 -12.63 10.70 -39.85
N GLN A 288 -12.63 10.16 -41.06
CA GLN A 288 -11.44 10.08 -41.93
C GLN A 288 -10.91 11.46 -42.34
N GLN A 289 -11.75 12.50 -42.26
CA GLN A 289 -11.42 13.89 -42.56
C GLN A 289 -10.94 14.64 -41.30
N GLY A 290 -10.90 13.97 -40.14
CA GLY A 290 -10.48 14.54 -38.86
C GLY A 290 -11.57 15.34 -38.14
N ALA A 291 -12.77 15.43 -38.70
CA ALA A 291 -13.91 16.07 -38.06
C ALA A 291 -14.56 15.15 -37.02
N VAL A 292 -15.25 15.72 -36.04
CA VAL A 292 -15.83 14.95 -34.93
C VAL A 292 -17.07 14.20 -35.41
N ASP A 293 -17.04 12.87 -35.34
CA ASP A 293 -18.21 12.01 -35.52
C ASP A 293 -19.06 12.07 -34.25
N LEU A 294 -20.12 12.88 -34.29
CA LEU A 294 -21.02 13.09 -33.15
C LEU A 294 -21.82 11.83 -32.80
N GLU A 295 -22.19 11.02 -33.79
CA GLU A 295 -23.01 9.82 -33.58
C GLU A 295 -22.19 8.75 -32.85
N GLN A 296 -20.98 8.45 -33.31
CA GLN A 296 -20.10 7.52 -32.60
C GLN A 296 -19.62 8.07 -31.26
N SER A 297 -19.35 9.37 -31.16
CA SER A 297 -18.97 10.01 -29.89
C SER A 297 -20.06 9.92 -28.82
N ARG A 298 -21.35 9.83 -29.21
CA ARG A 298 -22.47 9.64 -28.26
C ARG A 298 -22.47 8.26 -27.59
N LEU A 299 -21.81 7.27 -28.18
CA LEU A 299 -21.65 5.92 -27.61
C LEU A 299 -20.71 5.92 -26.39
N LEU A 300 -19.88 6.95 -26.26
CA LEU A 300 -19.05 7.17 -25.08
C LEU A 300 -19.86 7.78 -23.95
N SER A 301 -19.67 7.26 -22.75
CA SER A 301 -20.22 7.87 -21.55
C SER A 301 -19.51 9.20 -21.26
N ARG A 302 -20.19 10.13 -20.56
CA ARG A 302 -19.57 11.42 -20.15
C ARG A 302 -18.30 11.18 -19.34
N ARG A 303 -18.34 10.22 -18.42
CA ARG A 303 -17.22 9.62 -17.69
C ARG A 303 -17.25 8.13 -17.98
N HIS A 304 -16.34 7.67 -18.83
CA HIS A 304 -16.36 6.36 -19.45
C HIS A 304 -15.34 5.40 -18.80
N PHE A 305 -14.17 5.90 -18.41
CA PHE A 305 -13.29 5.20 -17.49
C PHE A 305 -12.48 6.20 -16.66
N GLU A 306 -11.84 5.68 -15.63
CA GLU A 306 -10.97 6.40 -14.71
C GLU A 306 -9.57 5.81 -14.76
N LEU A 307 -8.56 6.66 -14.74
CA LEU A 307 -7.16 6.28 -14.60
C LEU A 307 -6.63 6.77 -13.26
N TYR A 308 -5.94 5.90 -12.55
CA TYR A 308 -5.25 6.26 -11.33
C TYR A 308 -4.09 5.31 -11.08
N ILE A 309 -3.14 5.73 -10.28
CA ILE A 309 -2.12 4.82 -9.76
C ILE A 309 -2.67 4.19 -8.47
N GLU A 310 -2.34 2.94 -8.15
CA GLU A 310 -2.69 2.26 -6.91
C GLU A 310 -1.69 1.13 -6.67
N CYS A 311 -1.14 0.99 -5.46
CA CYS A 311 -0.13 -0.03 -5.18
C CYS A 311 1.03 -0.02 -6.19
N ASP A 312 1.47 1.16 -6.61
CA ASP A 312 2.46 1.37 -7.68
C ASP A 312 2.14 0.67 -9.02
N ARG A 313 0.85 0.58 -9.36
CA ARG A 313 0.33 0.09 -10.64
C ARG A 313 -0.48 1.19 -11.30
N LEU A 314 -0.40 1.30 -12.63
CA LEU A 314 -1.36 2.08 -13.37
C LEU A 314 -2.65 1.28 -13.50
N VAL A 315 -3.74 1.83 -13.00
CA VAL A 315 -5.04 1.16 -12.92
C VAL A 315 -6.05 1.93 -13.75
N LEU A 316 -6.83 1.16 -14.52
CA LEU A 316 -8.02 1.61 -15.21
C LEU A 316 -9.25 1.04 -14.53
N ARG A 317 -10.23 1.88 -14.21
CA ARG A 317 -11.57 1.45 -13.79
C ARG A 317 -12.61 1.85 -14.81
N VAL A 318 -13.39 0.88 -15.28
CA VAL A 318 -14.47 1.12 -16.24
C VAL A 318 -15.67 1.72 -15.51
N THR A 319 -16.17 2.86 -15.98
CA THR A 319 -17.35 3.52 -15.38
C THR A 319 -18.51 3.66 -16.37
N GLY A 320 -18.23 3.57 -17.67
CA GLY A 320 -19.19 3.70 -18.74
C GLY A 320 -20.04 2.45 -18.91
N ARG A 321 -21.36 2.64 -19.11
CA ARG A 321 -22.32 1.53 -19.28
C ARG A 321 -22.02 0.62 -20.47
N SER A 322 -21.43 1.17 -21.52
CA SER A 322 -21.08 0.45 -22.75
C SER A 322 -19.85 -0.45 -22.62
N GLY A 323 -19.13 -0.36 -21.49
CA GLY A 323 -17.84 -1.04 -21.32
C GLY A 323 -16.76 -0.50 -22.24
N LEU A 324 -15.60 -1.15 -22.23
CA LEU A 324 -14.50 -0.90 -23.17
C LEU A 324 -13.77 -2.22 -23.47
N ARG A 325 -12.82 -2.22 -24.40
CA ARG A 325 -11.89 -3.34 -24.58
C ARG A 325 -10.47 -2.96 -24.19
N ILE A 326 -9.70 -3.92 -23.70
CA ILE A 326 -8.25 -3.82 -23.60
C ILE A 326 -7.64 -5.02 -24.32
N ASN A 327 -6.77 -4.76 -25.29
CA ASN A 327 -6.15 -5.80 -26.11
C ASN A 327 -7.17 -6.77 -26.74
N GLY A 328 -8.33 -6.25 -27.15
CA GLY A 328 -9.43 -7.02 -27.75
C GLY A 328 -10.40 -7.67 -26.76
N GLU A 329 -10.05 -7.83 -25.49
CA GLU A 329 -10.93 -8.38 -24.45
C GLU A 329 -11.89 -7.32 -23.91
N ALA A 330 -13.19 -7.64 -23.78
CA ALA A 330 -14.22 -6.69 -23.37
C ALA A 330 -14.46 -6.71 -21.85
N TYR A 331 -14.57 -5.51 -21.26
CA TYR A 331 -14.81 -5.32 -19.84
C TYR A 331 -16.01 -4.40 -19.59
N GLY A 332 -16.88 -4.83 -18.68
CA GLY A 332 -18.08 -4.09 -18.28
C GLY A 332 -17.82 -3.04 -17.19
N PRO A 333 -18.88 -2.31 -16.79
CA PRO A 333 -18.83 -1.33 -15.71
C PRO A 333 -18.26 -1.89 -14.40
N ASP A 334 -17.62 -1.03 -13.62
CA ASP A 334 -16.99 -1.30 -12.33
C ASP A 334 -15.79 -2.26 -12.34
N LYS A 335 -15.47 -2.84 -13.50
CA LYS A 335 -14.25 -3.64 -13.65
C LYS A 335 -13.02 -2.76 -13.46
N THR A 336 -12.11 -3.23 -12.61
CA THR A 336 -10.80 -2.60 -12.35
C THR A 336 -9.72 -3.50 -12.96
N LEU A 337 -8.81 -2.88 -13.71
CA LEU A 337 -7.81 -3.53 -14.54
C LEU A 337 -6.47 -2.84 -14.32
N THR A 338 -5.39 -3.62 -14.22
CA THR A 338 -4.04 -3.07 -14.23
C THR A 338 -3.58 -2.93 -15.67
N LEU A 339 -3.10 -1.76 -16.05
CA LEU A 339 -2.54 -1.49 -17.36
C LEU A 339 -1.05 -1.84 -17.39
N ASN A 340 -0.63 -2.45 -18.48
CA ASN A 340 0.75 -2.82 -18.79
C ASN A 340 1.32 -1.99 -19.94
N ASN A 341 2.64 -2.08 -20.11
CA ASN A 341 3.31 -1.47 -21.24
C ASN A 341 2.80 -2.09 -22.56
N GLY A 342 2.39 -1.24 -23.50
CA GLY A 342 1.90 -1.67 -24.82
C GLY A 342 0.39 -1.88 -24.89
N ASP A 343 -0.33 -1.86 -23.77
CA ASP A 343 -1.77 -2.08 -23.75
C ASP A 343 -2.52 -1.09 -24.64
N ILE A 344 -3.51 -1.61 -25.38
CA ILE A 344 -4.40 -0.84 -26.24
C ILE A 344 -5.79 -0.81 -25.61
N ILE A 345 -6.22 0.38 -25.21
CA ILE A 345 -7.55 0.66 -24.67
C ILE A 345 -8.45 1.09 -25.84
N GLU A 346 -9.56 0.38 -26.05
CA GLU A 346 -10.54 0.67 -27.10
C GLU A 346 -11.88 1.01 -26.44
N PRO A 347 -12.18 2.30 -26.21
CA PRO A 347 -13.40 2.73 -25.52
C PRO A 347 -14.72 2.31 -26.20
N LEU A 348 -14.69 1.98 -27.49
CA LEU A 348 -15.88 1.60 -28.25
C LEU A 348 -15.90 0.10 -28.53
N THR A 349 -16.62 -0.66 -27.71
CA THR A 349 -16.69 -2.14 -27.82
C THR A 349 -17.21 -2.65 -29.18
N ARG A 350 -18.08 -1.87 -29.85
CA ARG A 350 -18.67 -2.18 -31.16
C ARG A 350 -17.91 -1.61 -32.36
N ALA A 351 -17.05 -0.62 -32.14
CA ALA A 351 -16.24 0.02 -33.18
C ALA A 351 -14.81 0.28 -32.64
N PRO A 352 -14.06 -0.77 -32.28
CA PRO A 352 -12.84 -0.65 -31.48
C PRO A 352 -11.75 0.20 -32.14
N LYS A 353 -11.68 0.20 -33.48
CA LYS A 353 -10.68 0.97 -34.24
C LYS A 353 -11.01 2.46 -34.34
N ALA A 354 -12.27 2.86 -34.19
CA ALA A 354 -12.69 4.26 -34.35
C ALA A 354 -12.06 5.20 -33.29
N LEU A 355 -11.68 4.65 -32.15
CA LEU A 355 -10.89 5.34 -31.14
C LEU A 355 -10.13 4.32 -30.30
N ALA A 356 -8.81 4.40 -30.29
CA ALA A 356 -7.97 3.60 -29.40
C ALA A 356 -6.88 4.45 -28.75
N LEU A 357 -6.44 4.05 -27.56
CA LEU A 357 -5.33 4.66 -26.83
C LEU A 357 -4.29 3.58 -26.56
N LYS A 358 -3.04 3.84 -26.96
CA LYS A 358 -1.91 2.96 -26.64
C LYS A 358 -1.15 3.50 -25.45
N THR A 359 -0.88 2.61 -24.49
CA THR A 359 -0.08 2.89 -23.30
C THR A 359 1.37 2.50 -23.56
N ARG A 360 2.33 3.36 -23.20
CA ARG A 360 3.77 3.01 -23.19
C ARG A 360 4.41 3.45 -21.87
N PHE A 361 5.19 2.57 -21.27
CA PHE A 361 5.98 2.88 -20.07
C PHE A 361 7.44 3.09 -20.45
N HIS A 362 8.01 4.17 -19.94
CA HIS A 362 9.45 4.42 -19.95
C HIS A 362 9.97 4.22 -18.54
N SER A 363 10.86 3.24 -18.38
CA SER A 363 11.36 2.82 -17.07
C SER A 363 12.87 2.80 -17.00
N GLU A 364 13.40 3.19 -15.85
CA GLU A 364 14.81 3.07 -15.49
C GLU A 364 14.92 2.19 -14.24
N TYR A 365 15.71 1.13 -14.29
CA TYR A 365 15.89 0.18 -13.19
C TYR A 365 14.57 -0.38 -12.61
N GLY A 366 13.57 -0.58 -13.48
CA GLY A 366 12.22 -1.04 -13.11
C GLY A 366 11.27 0.07 -12.65
N ARG A 367 11.76 1.27 -12.33
CA ARG A 367 10.92 2.42 -11.97
C ARG A 367 10.38 3.07 -13.23
N VAL A 368 9.07 3.09 -13.44
CA VAL A 368 8.44 3.85 -14.52
C VAL A 368 8.52 5.35 -14.19
N SER A 369 9.27 6.11 -14.98
CA SER A 369 9.39 7.56 -14.83
C SER A 369 8.31 8.29 -15.63
N THR A 370 7.97 7.75 -16.80
CA THR A 370 7.00 8.34 -17.74
C THR A 370 6.03 7.30 -18.28
N ILE A 371 4.76 7.68 -18.39
CA ILE A 371 3.68 6.93 -19.00
C ILE A 371 3.17 7.75 -20.19
N GLU A 372 3.26 7.22 -21.39
CA GLU A 372 2.68 7.84 -22.59
C GLU A 372 1.33 7.21 -22.89
N PHE A 373 0.32 8.07 -23.12
CA PHE A 373 -0.91 7.70 -23.78
C PHE A 373 -0.94 8.30 -25.18
N SER A 374 -0.84 7.46 -26.19
CA SER A 374 -0.92 7.86 -27.59
C SER A 374 -2.29 7.52 -28.16
N ARG A 375 -3.00 8.53 -28.65
CA ARG A 375 -4.23 8.32 -29.40
C ARG A 375 -3.90 7.70 -30.76
N ILE A 376 -4.49 6.55 -31.04
CA ILE A 376 -4.43 5.90 -32.35
C ILE A 376 -5.69 6.32 -33.10
N ILE A 377 -5.48 6.93 -34.26
CA ILE A 377 -6.54 7.29 -35.21
C ILE A 377 -6.40 6.30 -36.37
N SER A 378 -7.49 5.61 -36.72
CA SER A 378 -7.55 4.69 -37.86
C SER A 378 -8.25 5.31 -39.05
#